data_AF-A0A9D8ZY32-F1
#
_entry.id   AF-A0A9D8ZY32-F1
#
_cell.length_a   1.000
_cell.length_b   1.000
_cell.length_c   1.000
_cell.angle_alpha   90.00
_cell.angle_beta   90.00
_cell.angle_gamma   90.00
#
_symmetry.space_group_name_H-M   'P 1'
#
loop_
_entity.id
_entity.type
_entity.pdbx_description
1 polymer ?
#
loop_
_entity_poly.entity_id
_entity_poly.type
_entity_poly.pdbx_seq_one_letter_code
_entity_poly.pdbx_strand_id
1 'polypeptide(L)'
;MIRLLLIILLALLIGTGLSLGLQYDLGYIRISLGHYLIETNFWVGLGLIVALIVLTVLTINLIRRLRTSTGLVAGWIARGNERRARRRTTQGLLALAEGNWPRARKLLTSSASHADTPLINYLAAAQASFESGDHEAVDELLRKAFDSTPGSDMAVGITQAQLQLAGNRLEQALATLVRLRKQSPHHPFVLKLLKNTYLRLEDWRELSRLLPELRKRSVLSEAELNDLERQVWHNLLERAAEDCRRQQQQDPDASLEPLTRLWDELPGFLRRDEYTIRDYARLLAGLGDEVQTETLLRKVLRNHWSDELINLYGRVKGQKPDEQLLLAEQWLKDRPNNPELLLALGRLSLRNELWGKAREYFETSLRLKRSREALAELSRLNAHMGEEEASVKLLMQGLAKDNGLPELPMPRA
;
A
#
# COMPACT_ATOMS: atom_id res chain seq x y z
N MET A 1 39.44 -60.47 10.40
CA MET A 1 40.28 -61.53 11.00
C MET A 1 41.28 -62.13 10.01
N ILE A 2 40.88 -62.49 8.79
CA ILE A 2 41.78 -63.09 7.75
C ILE A 2 42.99 -62.20 7.40
N ARG A 3 42.80 -60.87 7.30
CA ARG A 3 43.91 -59.92 7.03
C ARG A 3 44.95 -59.87 8.15
N LEU A 4 44.54 -60.03 9.40
CA LEU A 4 45.46 -60.06 10.54
C LEU A 4 46.26 -61.36 10.55
N LEU A 5 45.60 -62.49 10.25
CA LEU A 5 46.22 -63.82 10.21
C LEU A 5 47.25 -63.94 9.08
N LEU A 6 46.96 -63.37 7.90
CA LEU A 6 47.92 -63.28 6.78
C LEU A 6 49.13 -62.41 7.09
N ILE A 7 48.96 -61.30 7.82
CA ILE A 7 50.08 -60.44 8.24
C ILE A 7 50.98 -61.19 9.23
N ILE A 8 50.40 -61.94 10.17
CA ILE A 8 51.17 -62.73 11.15
C ILE A 8 51.92 -63.88 10.47
N LEU A 9 51.28 -64.60 9.53
CA LEU A 9 51.91 -65.69 8.78
C LEU A 9 53.06 -65.18 7.91
N LEU A 10 52.87 -64.03 7.25
CA LEU A 10 53.91 -63.38 6.44
C LEU A 10 55.06 -62.87 7.32
N ALA A 11 54.75 -62.28 8.49
CA ALA A 11 55.77 -61.85 9.44
C ALA A 11 56.57 -63.03 10.00
N LEU A 12 55.93 -64.18 10.25
CA LEU A 12 56.59 -65.40 10.69
C LEU A 12 57.53 -65.96 9.60
N LEU A 13 57.08 -65.95 8.35
CA LEU A 13 57.83 -66.45 7.19
C LEU A 13 59.02 -65.55 6.83
N ILE A 14 58.85 -64.23 6.99
CA ILE A 14 59.95 -63.24 6.89
C ILE A 14 60.91 -63.42 8.07
N GLY A 15 60.41 -63.62 9.29
CA GLY A 15 61.22 -63.83 10.48
C GLY A 15 62.08 -65.09 10.43
N THR A 16 61.53 -66.21 9.94
CA THR A 16 62.29 -67.45 9.71
C THR A 16 63.30 -67.30 8.56
N GLY A 17 62.94 -66.60 7.48
CA GLY A 17 63.86 -66.29 6.38
C GLY A 17 65.05 -65.41 6.82
N LEU A 18 64.81 -64.39 7.64
CA LEU A 18 65.88 -63.55 8.22
C LEU A 18 66.76 -64.33 9.21
N SER A 19 66.17 -65.21 10.03
CA SER A 19 66.91 -66.05 10.99
C SER A 19 67.90 -67.00 10.30
N LEU A 20 67.50 -67.63 9.20
CA LEU A 20 68.37 -68.51 8.40
C LEU A 20 69.44 -67.73 7.61
N GLY A 21 69.11 -66.52 7.15
CA GLY A 21 70.06 -65.67 6.42
C GLY A 21 71.15 -65.04 7.28
N LEU A 22 70.94 -64.93 8.60
CA LEU A 22 71.95 -64.46 9.57
C LEU A 22 73.08 -65.47 9.82
N GLN A 23 72.89 -66.75 9.47
CA GLN A 23 73.91 -67.80 9.62
C GLN A 23 74.89 -67.89 8.43
N TYR A 24 74.59 -67.23 7.31
CA TYR A 24 75.52 -67.05 6.20
C TYR A 24 76.17 -65.67 6.30
N ASP A 25 77.50 -65.61 6.27
CA ASP A 25 78.27 -64.37 6.31
C ASP A 25 78.18 -63.67 4.94
N LEU A 26 77.03 -63.05 4.64
CA LEU A 26 76.75 -62.30 3.41
C LEU A 26 77.48 -60.94 3.40
N GLY A 27 78.81 -60.95 3.56
CA GLY A 27 79.67 -59.79 3.33
C GLY A 27 79.35 -58.53 4.15
N TYR A 28 80.10 -57.46 3.86
CA TYR A 28 79.97 -56.16 4.51
C TYR A 28 79.59 -55.08 3.50
N ILE A 29 78.74 -54.16 3.91
CA ILE A 29 78.47 -52.94 3.15
C ILE A 29 79.53 -51.92 3.55
N ARG A 30 80.37 -51.53 2.58
CA ARG A 30 81.43 -50.54 2.76
C ARG A 30 81.02 -49.24 2.07
N ILE A 31 80.75 -48.20 2.85
CA ILE A 31 80.43 -46.87 2.34
C ILE A 31 81.61 -45.97 2.66
N SER A 32 82.31 -45.49 1.63
CA SER A 32 83.38 -44.51 1.78
C SER A 32 82.87 -43.11 1.43
N LEU A 33 82.86 -42.20 2.40
CA LEU A 33 82.57 -40.79 2.20
C LEU A 33 83.80 -39.96 2.60
N GLY A 34 84.59 -39.52 1.63
CA GLY A 34 85.83 -38.78 1.87
C GLY A 34 86.82 -39.58 2.74
N HIS A 35 87.13 -39.09 3.94
CA HIS A 35 88.02 -39.76 4.90
C HIS A 35 87.31 -40.74 5.84
N TYR A 36 85.98 -40.84 5.78
CA TYR A 36 85.19 -41.72 6.63
C TYR A 36 84.85 -43.01 5.89
N LEU A 37 85.19 -44.12 6.52
CA LEU A 37 84.90 -45.45 6.01
C LEU A 37 84.02 -46.16 7.04
N ILE A 38 82.76 -46.36 6.68
CA ILE A 38 81.78 -47.05 7.52
C ILE A 38 81.63 -48.47 6.97
N GLU A 39 82.06 -49.44 7.75
CA GLU A 39 81.82 -50.86 7.52
C GLU A 39 80.64 -51.29 8.39
N THR A 40 79.60 -51.81 7.76
CA THR A 40 78.41 -52.28 8.48
C THR A 40 78.00 -53.65 7.92
N ASN A 41 77.53 -54.52 8.80
CA ASN A 41 76.97 -55.81 8.40
C ASN A 41 75.79 -55.59 7.43
N PHE A 42 75.74 -56.38 6.36
CA PHE A 42 74.68 -56.32 5.34
C PHE A 42 73.27 -56.25 5.95
N TRP A 43 73.00 -57.05 6.99
CA TRP A 43 71.69 -57.08 7.67
C TRP A 43 71.34 -55.77 8.38
N VAL A 44 72.35 -55.12 8.98
CA VAL A 44 72.16 -53.83 9.65
C VAL A 44 71.90 -52.73 8.62
N GLY A 45 72.61 -52.74 7.49
CA GLY A 45 72.35 -51.81 6.39
C GLY A 45 70.96 -51.98 5.77
N LEU A 46 70.53 -53.23 5.54
CA LEU A 46 69.20 -53.53 5.02
C LEU A 46 68.10 -53.08 6.01
N GLY A 47 68.28 -53.35 7.31
CA GLY A 47 67.37 -52.91 8.36
C GLY A 47 67.21 -51.39 8.39
N LEU A 48 68.30 -50.65 8.21
CA LEU A 48 68.30 -49.18 8.22
C LEU A 48 67.57 -48.62 6.98
N ILE A 49 67.73 -49.23 5.81
CA ILE A 49 66.98 -48.86 4.59
C ILE A 49 65.48 -49.12 4.78
N VAL A 50 65.09 -50.28 5.31
CA VAL A 50 63.68 -50.59 5.56
C VAL A 50 63.08 -49.61 6.58
N ALA A 51 63.81 -49.31 7.66
CA ALA A 51 63.39 -48.33 8.65
C ALA A 51 63.19 -46.94 8.04
N LEU A 52 64.11 -46.50 7.16
CA LEU A 52 63.99 -45.24 6.44
C LEU A 52 62.74 -45.22 5.55
N ILE A 53 62.49 -46.27 4.76
CA ILE A 53 61.30 -46.37 3.90
C ILE A 53 60.01 -46.31 4.72
N VAL A 54 59.94 -47.05 5.83
CA VAL A 54 58.78 -47.05 6.72
C VAL A 54 58.55 -45.64 7.30
N LEU A 55 59.61 -44.98 7.75
CA LEU A 55 59.54 -43.61 8.27
C LEU A 55 59.07 -42.62 7.20
N THR A 56 59.57 -42.73 5.97
CA THR A 56 59.14 -41.88 4.85
C THR A 56 57.67 -42.10 4.50
N VAL A 57 57.19 -43.36 4.47
CA VAL A 57 55.77 -43.65 4.22
C VAL A 57 54.88 -43.13 5.35
N LEU A 58 55.30 -43.27 6.61
CA LEU A 58 54.58 -42.75 7.77
C LEU A 58 54.47 -41.22 7.74
N THR A 59 55.57 -40.53 7.46
CA THR A 59 55.59 -39.07 7.36
C THR A 59 54.75 -38.56 6.18
N ILE A 60 54.84 -39.18 5.00
CA ILE A 60 54.00 -38.82 3.85
C ILE A 60 52.51 -39.04 4.15
N ASN A 61 52.14 -40.16 4.78
CA ASN A 61 50.76 -40.42 5.14
C ASN A 61 50.24 -39.45 6.20
N LEU A 62 51.05 -39.08 7.19
CA LEU A 62 50.69 -38.10 8.21
C LEU A 62 50.47 -36.71 7.59
N ILE A 63 51.35 -36.28 6.69
CA ILE A 63 51.24 -35.00 5.95
C ILE A 63 49.99 -35.02 5.04
N ARG A 64 49.73 -36.12 4.33
CA ARG A 64 48.52 -36.27 3.51
C ARG A 64 47.26 -36.18 4.36
N ARG A 65 47.21 -36.84 5.52
CA ARG A 65 46.06 -36.82 6.44
C ARG A 65 45.82 -35.42 7.02
N LEU A 66 46.87 -34.70 7.39
CA LEU A 66 46.76 -33.31 7.86
C LEU A 66 46.25 -32.39 6.73
N ARG A 67 46.77 -32.54 5.50
CA ARG A 67 46.32 -31.73 4.35
C ARG A 67 44.87 -32.02 3.96
N THR A 68 44.43 -33.28 3.96
CA THR A 68 43.03 -33.65 3.61
C THR A 68 42.03 -33.41 4.76
N SER A 69 42.47 -33.37 6.02
CA SER A 69 41.62 -33.08 7.19
C SER A 69 41.12 -31.62 7.24
N THR A 70 41.82 -30.70 6.57
CA THR A 70 41.42 -29.29 6.48
C THR A 70 40.01 -29.12 5.91
N GLY A 71 39.56 -29.96 4.98
CA GLY A 71 38.20 -29.91 4.42
C GLY A 71 37.11 -30.31 5.42
N LEU A 72 37.36 -31.26 6.32
CA LEU A 72 36.40 -31.70 7.34
C LEU A 72 36.28 -30.70 8.50
N VAL A 73 37.39 -30.09 8.91
CA VAL A 73 37.42 -29.04 9.94
C VAL A 73 36.83 -27.73 9.40
N ALA A 74 37.16 -27.34 8.15
CA ALA A 74 36.55 -26.19 7.50
C ALA A 74 35.03 -26.35 7.37
N GLY A 75 34.54 -27.54 7.00
CA GLY A 75 33.10 -27.84 6.96
C GLY A 75 32.43 -27.85 8.34
N TRP A 76 33.14 -28.19 9.42
CA TRP A 76 32.60 -28.12 10.79
C TRP A 76 32.56 -26.67 11.32
N ILE A 77 33.60 -25.87 11.04
CA ILE A 77 33.66 -24.45 11.37
C ILE A 77 32.61 -23.66 10.58
N ALA A 78 32.46 -23.93 9.28
CA ALA A 78 31.43 -23.31 8.44
C ALA A 78 30.01 -23.60 8.98
N ARG A 79 29.70 -24.86 9.30
CA ARG A 79 28.43 -25.25 9.95
C ARG A 79 28.25 -24.61 11.34
N GLY A 80 29.33 -24.42 12.09
CA GLY A 80 29.31 -23.71 13.36
C GLY A 80 29.04 -22.20 13.21
N ASN A 81 29.59 -21.58 12.16
CA ASN A 81 29.35 -20.17 11.84
C ASN A 81 27.90 -19.94 11.39
N GLU A 82 27.37 -20.81 10.55
CA GLU A 82 25.98 -20.77 10.08
C GLU A 82 24.99 -20.89 11.27
N ARG A 83 25.21 -21.85 12.17
CA ARG A 83 24.39 -21.99 13.39
C ARG A 83 24.45 -20.74 14.28
N ARG A 84 25.62 -20.12 14.40
CA ARG A 84 25.80 -18.87 15.16
C ARG A 84 25.12 -17.70 14.47
N ALA A 85 25.22 -17.60 13.14
CA ALA A 85 24.55 -16.58 12.34
C ALA A 85 23.03 -16.69 12.48
N ARG A 86 22.47 -17.90 12.35
CA ARG A 86 21.04 -18.16 12.58
C ARG A 86 20.58 -17.74 13.97
N ARG A 87 21.32 -18.11 15.03
CA ARG A 87 21.01 -17.66 16.40
C ARG A 87 21.03 -16.13 16.53
N ARG A 88 22.02 -15.45 15.93
CA ARG A 88 22.10 -13.99 15.94
C ARG A 88 20.98 -13.34 15.14
N THR A 89 20.58 -13.91 14.00
CA THR A 89 19.39 -13.49 13.25
C THR A 89 18.15 -13.58 14.12
N THR A 90 17.90 -14.73 14.76
CA THR A 90 16.74 -14.89 15.66
C THR A 90 16.75 -13.86 16.78
N GLN A 91 17.88 -13.66 17.45
CA GLN A 91 18.02 -12.64 18.50
C GLN A 91 17.87 -11.21 17.97
N GLY A 92 18.33 -10.94 16.75
CA GLY A 92 18.20 -9.65 16.09
C GLY A 92 16.76 -9.33 15.71
N LEU A 93 16.03 -10.32 15.18
CA LEU A 93 14.59 -10.19 14.89
C LEU A 93 13.76 -10.05 16.17
N LEU A 94 14.13 -10.76 17.25
CA LEU A 94 13.51 -10.57 18.56
C LEU A 94 13.73 -9.14 19.06
N ALA A 95 14.98 -8.65 19.01
CA ALA A 95 15.31 -7.28 19.40
C ALA A 95 14.57 -6.24 18.53
N LEU A 96 14.35 -6.52 17.25
CA LEU A 96 13.54 -5.68 16.36
C LEU A 96 12.08 -5.63 16.84
N ALA A 97 11.49 -6.78 17.17
CA ALA A 97 10.11 -6.86 17.67
C ALA A 97 9.95 -6.22 19.06
N GLU A 98 10.99 -6.25 19.89
CA GLU A 98 11.05 -5.58 21.20
C GLU A 98 11.29 -4.06 21.09
N GLY A 99 11.50 -3.52 19.88
CA GLY A 99 11.81 -2.10 19.66
C GLY A 99 13.23 -1.69 20.04
N ASN A 100 14.13 -2.65 20.29
CA ASN A 100 15.54 -2.39 20.59
C ASN A 100 16.34 -2.23 19.29
N TRP A 101 16.14 -1.11 18.62
CA TRP A 101 16.68 -0.81 17.29
C TRP A 101 18.21 -0.91 17.18
N PRO A 102 19.01 -0.34 18.10
CA PRO A 102 20.46 -0.41 18.00
C PRO A 102 20.98 -1.85 18.10
N ARG A 103 20.39 -2.65 19.00
CA ARG A 103 20.75 -4.07 19.17
C ARG A 103 20.33 -4.89 17.96
N ALA A 104 19.11 -4.68 17.47
CA ALA A 104 18.58 -5.34 16.28
C ALA A 104 19.49 -5.10 15.07
N ARG A 105 19.78 -3.83 14.76
CA ARG A 105 20.67 -3.43 13.66
C ARG A 105 22.04 -4.11 13.74
N LYS A 106 22.67 -4.08 14.91
CA LYS A 106 24.00 -4.70 15.13
C LYS A 106 23.97 -6.21 14.89
N LEU A 107 23.01 -6.91 15.49
CA LEU A 107 22.89 -8.37 15.39
C LEU A 107 22.54 -8.82 13.96
N LEU A 108 21.63 -8.11 13.29
CA LEU A 108 21.19 -8.43 11.93
C LEU A 108 22.29 -8.13 10.90
N THR A 109 22.91 -6.96 10.96
CA THR A 109 24.01 -6.60 10.02
C THR A 109 25.21 -7.55 10.17
N SER A 110 25.60 -7.89 11.40
CA SER A 110 26.74 -8.78 11.65
C SER A 110 26.47 -10.27 11.38
N SER A 111 25.20 -10.66 11.27
CA SER A 111 24.82 -12.04 10.89
C SER A 111 24.58 -12.19 9.40
N ALA A 112 24.32 -11.11 8.66
CA ALA A 112 24.02 -11.12 7.24
C ALA A 112 25.11 -11.77 6.36
N SER A 113 26.39 -11.54 6.63
CA SER A 113 27.50 -12.09 5.84
C SER A 113 27.69 -13.62 5.97
N HIS A 114 27.09 -14.24 6.98
CA HIS A 114 27.25 -15.66 7.29
C HIS A 114 25.91 -16.41 7.37
N ALA A 115 24.82 -15.72 7.08
CA ALA A 115 23.49 -16.32 7.05
C ALA A 115 23.19 -16.87 5.65
N ASP A 116 22.37 -17.91 5.61
CA ASP A 116 21.88 -18.50 4.35
C ASP A 116 20.95 -17.54 3.59
N THR A 117 20.37 -16.55 4.29
CA THR A 117 19.46 -15.54 3.73
C THR A 117 19.89 -14.10 4.13
N PRO A 118 20.97 -13.56 3.53
CA PRO A 118 21.47 -12.20 3.85
C PRO A 118 20.43 -11.10 3.64
N LEU A 119 19.58 -11.25 2.61
CA LEU A 119 18.52 -10.30 2.25
C LEU A 119 17.64 -9.91 3.44
N ILE A 120 17.07 -10.89 4.15
CA ILE A 120 16.15 -10.64 5.26
C ILE A 120 16.84 -9.88 6.39
N ASN A 121 18.09 -10.24 6.69
CA ASN A 121 18.87 -9.58 7.73
C ASN A 121 19.14 -8.11 7.36
N TYR A 122 19.52 -7.82 6.12
CA TYR A 122 19.76 -6.44 5.69
C TYR A 122 18.48 -5.60 5.63
N LEU A 123 17.35 -6.15 5.14
CA LEU A 123 16.06 -5.45 5.14
C LEU A 123 15.58 -5.13 6.57
N ALA A 124 15.68 -6.11 7.48
CA ALA A 124 15.30 -5.92 8.88
C ALA A 124 16.25 -4.94 9.61
N ALA A 125 17.55 -4.94 9.28
CA ALA A 125 18.50 -3.96 9.79
C ALA A 125 18.20 -2.54 9.25
N ALA A 126 17.78 -2.43 7.98
CA ALA A 126 17.36 -1.16 7.39
C ALA A 126 16.12 -0.62 8.13
N GLN A 127 15.13 -1.47 8.42
CA GLN A 127 13.98 -1.09 9.24
C GLN A 127 14.39 -0.60 10.63
N ALA A 128 15.26 -1.33 11.34
CA ALA A 128 15.77 -0.87 12.64
C ALA A 128 16.49 0.50 12.55
N SER A 129 17.23 0.72 11.46
CA SER A 129 17.94 1.99 11.22
C SER A 129 16.96 3.14 10.97
N PHE A 130 15.90 2.87 10.21
CA PHE A 130 14.82 3.83 9.97
C PHE A 130 14.13 4.25 11.28
N GLU A 131 13.77 3.30 12.14
CA GLU A 131 13.16 3.57 13.45
C GLU A 131 14.11 4.30 14.41
N SER A 132 15.42 4.20 14.18
CA SER A 132 16.45 4.96 14.92
C SER A 132 16.69 6.37 14.36
N GLY A 133 16.06 6.74 13.24
CA GLY A 133 16.28 8.02 12.53
C GLY A 133 17.56 8.09 11.69
N ASP A 134 18.28 6.97 11.50
CA ASP A 134 19.54 6.92 10.76
C ASP A 134 19.29 6.61 9.27
N HIS A 135 19.01 7.64 8.50
CA HIS A 135 18.64 7.52 7.09
C HIS A 135 19.79 7.10 6.17
N GLU A 136 21.04 7.48 6.47
CA GLU A 136 22.20 7.07 5.68
C GLU A 136 22.42 5.55 5.80
N ALA A 137 22.29 5.01 7.01
CA ALA A 137 22.38 3.58 7.24
C ALA A 137 21.27 2.80 6.52
N VAL A 138 20.06 3.36 6.37
CA VAL A 138 18.98 2.72 5.61
C VAL A 138 19.39 2.49 4.15
N ASP A 139 19.88 3.52 3.47
CA ASP A 139 20.25 3.41 2.05
C ASP A 139 21.43 2.46 1.85
N GLU A 140 22.43 2.49 2.74
CA GLU A 140 23.55 1.56 2.71
C GLU A 140 23.08 0.10 2.88
N LEU A 141 22.19 -0.17 3.84
CA LEU A 141 21.69 -1.51 4.13
C LEU A 141 20.77 -2.02 3.02
N LEU A 142 19.94 -1.17 2.42
CA LEU A 142 19.14 -1.54 1.25
C LEU A 142 20.01 -1.86 0.03
N ARG A 143 21.11 -1.13 -0.17
CA ARG A 143 22.09 -1.47 -1.22
C ARG A 143 22.77 -2.80 -0.95
N LYS A 144 23.21 -3.06 0.29
CA LYS A 144 23.76 -4.38 0.67
C LYS A 144 22.75 -5.51 0.47
N ALA A 145 21.48 -5.25 0.76
CA ALA A 145 20.40 -6.21 0.52
C ALA A 145 20.31 -6.57 -0.97
N PHE A 146 20.30 -5.56 -1.84
CA PHE A 146 20.28 -5.70 -3.29
C PHE A 146 21.48 -6.50 -3.83
N ASP A 147 22.69 -6.10 -3.44
CA ASP A 147 23.93 -6.72 -3.92
C ASP A 147 24.09 -8.17 -3.42
N SER A 148 23.54 -8.47 -2.24
CA SER A 148 23.70 -9.78 -1.60
C SER A 148 22.86 -10.91 -2.22
N THR A 149 21.79 -10.59 -2.94
CA THR A 149 20.84 -11.60 -3.45
C THR A 149 20.30 -11.19 -4.83
N PRO A 150 20.75 -11.85 -5.92
CA PRO A 150 20.23 -11.62 -7.26
C PRO A 150 18.71 -11.84 -7.35
N GLY A 151 18.00 -10.97 -8.06
CA GLY A 151 16.54 -11.02 -8.20
C GLY A 151 15.76 -10.49 -7.00
N SER A 152 16.44 -9.87 -6.02
CA SER A 152 15.80 -9.24 -4.86
C SER A 152 15.24 -7.83 -5.13
N ASP A 153 15.37 -7.32 -6.35
CA ASP A 153 14.99 -5.97 -6.79
C ASP A 153 13.61 -5.54 -6.29
N MET A 154 12.61 -6.42 -6.46
CA MET A 154 11.23 -6.16 -6.06
C MET A 154 11.08 -6.05 -4.54
N ALA A 155 11.69 -6.97 -3.79
CA ALA A 155 11.61 -6.98 -2.32
C ALA A 155 12.29 -5.76 -1.72
N VAL A 156 13.52 -5.45 -2.19
CA VAL A 156 14.28 -4.27 -1.73
C VAL A 156 13.53 -2.99 -2.07
N GLY A 157 13.01 -2.85 -3.29
CA GLY A 157 12.27 -1.66 -3.68
C GLY A 157 10.94 -1.49 -2.93
N ILE A 158 10.21 -2.58 -2.64
CA ILE A 158 9.01 -2.52 -1.82
C ILE A 158 9.35 -2.04 -0.41
N THR A 159 10.38 -2.60 0.23
CA THR A 159 10.82 -2.15 1.55
C THR A 159 11.26 -0.69 1.51
N GLN A 160 12.01 -0.27 0.50
CA GLN A 160 12.39 1.13 0.29
C GLN A 160 11.17 2.05 0.24
N ALA A 161 10.17 1.71 -0.58
CA ALA A 161 8.94 2.49 -0.69
C ALA A 161 8.14 2.53 0.63
N GLN A 162 8.06 1.42 1.37
CA GLN A 162 7.39 1.39 2.67
C GLN A 162 8.07 2.31 3.69
N LEU A 163 9.40 2.27 3.78
CA LEU A 163 10.17 3.15 4.67
C LEU A 163 10.03 4.62 4.27
N GLN A 164 10.05 4.92 2.96
CA GLN A 164 9.80 6.28 2.46
C GLN A 164 8.39 6.78 2.83
N LEU A 165 7.36 5.93 2.69
CA LEU A 165 5.99 6.27 3.08
C LEU A 165 5.84 6.48 4.58
N ALA A 166 6.49 5.64 5.39
CA ALA A 166 6.52 5.78 6.85
C ALA A 166 7.19 7.10 7.26
N GLY A 167 8.27 7.49 6.55
CA GLY A 167 8.97 8.76 6.76
C GLY A 167 8.30 9.99 6.13
N ASN A 168 7.05 9.88 5.66
CA ASN A 168 6.31 10.95 4.95
C ASN A 168 7.02 11.50 3.68
N ARG A 169 7.93 10.73 3.08
CA ARG A 169 8.63 11.09 1.83
C ARG A 169 7.84 10.61 0.61
N LEU A 170 6.68 11.21 0.41
CA LEU A 170 5.67 10.76 -0.56
C LEU A 170 6.18 10.75 -2.01
N GLU A 171 6.87 11.80 -2.44
CA GLU A 171 7.39 11.90 -3.82
C GLU A 171 8.46 10.85 -4.13
N GLN A 172 9.36 10.60 -3.16
CA GLN A 172 10.39 9.57 -3.28
C GLN A 172 9.76 8.17 -3.32
N ALA A 173 8.76 7.93 -2.45
CA ALA A 173 7.98 6.70 -2.48
C ALA A 173 7.28 6.50 -3.82
N LEU A 174 6.67 7.56 -4.38
CA LEU A 174 6.02 7.50 -5.68
C LEU A 174 7.01 7.15 -6.79
N ALA A 175 8.18 7.80 -6.83
CA ALA A 175 9.22 7.50 -7.81
C ALA A 175 9.68 6.03 -7.74
N THR A 176 9.91 5.51 -6.53
CA THR A 176 10.24 4.10 -6.29
C THR A 176 9.12 3.18 -6.79
N LEU A 177 7.87 3.46 -6.41
CA LEU A 177 6.71 2.63 -6.77
C LEU A 177 6.40 2.66 -8.27
N VAL A 178 6.58 3.78 -8.95
CA VAL A 178 6.43 3.89 -10.41
C VAL A 178 7.49 3.03 -11.12
N ARG A 179 8.74 3.03 -10.63
CA ARG A 179 9.79 2.14 -11.15
C ARG A 179 9.41 0.67 -10.96
N LEU A 180 8.92 0.29 -9.77
CA LEU A 180 8.46 -1.07 -9.49
C LEU A 180 7.28 -1.48 -10.36
N ARG A 181 6.34 -0.56 -10.62
CA ARG A 181 5.21 -0.80 -11.53
C ARG A 181 5.68 -1.05 -12.96
N LYS A 182 6.73 -0.38 -13.44
CA LYS A 182 7.30 -0.67 -14.78
C LYS A 182 7.88 -2.09 -14.87
N GLN A 183 8.50 -2.57 -13.79
CA GLN A 183 9.06 -3.93 -13.74
C GLN A 183 7.97 -5.01 -13.61
N SER A 184 6.96 -4.77 -12.78
CA SER A 184 5.85 -5.70 -12.57
C SER A 184 4.51 -4.93 -12.52
N PRO A 185 3.87 -4.68 -13.69
CA PRO A 185 2.68 -3.82 -13.81
C PRO A 185 1.48 -4.26 -12.97
N HIS A 186 1.38 -5.56 -12.67
CA HIS A 186 0.20 -6.15 -12.04
C HIS A 186 0.44 -6.60 -10.59
N HIS A 187 1.56 -6.20 -9.96
CA HIS A 187 1.87 -6.64 -8.59
C HIS A 187 0.88 -6.04 -7.57
N PRO A 188 0.01 -6.84 -6.91
CA PRO A 188 -1.09 -6.31 -6.08
C PRO A 188 -0.62 -5.39 -4.94
N PHE A 189 0.48 -5.74 -4.28
CA PHE A 189 1.02 -4.92 -3.18
C PHE A 189 1.54 -3.55 -3.66
N VAL A 190 2.19 -3.48 -4.84
CA VAL A 190 2.66 -2.22 -5.42
C VAL A 190 1.46 -1.34 -5.80
N LEU A 191 0.40 -1.93 -6.36
CA LEU A 191 -0.84 -1.21 -6.65
C LEU A 191 -1.48 -0.64 -5.36
N LYS A 192 -1.50 -1.41 -4.27
CA LYS A 192 -1.98 -0.95 -2.96
C LYS A 192 -1.14 0.23 -2.42
N LEU A 193 0.19 0.14 -2.51
CA LEU A 193 1.08 1.22 -2.07
C LEU A 193 0.94 2.46 -2.96
N LEU A 194 0.84 2.32 -4.28
CA LEU A 194 0.58 3.42 -5.21
C LEU A 194 -0.74 4.11 -4.89
N LYS A 195 -1.81 3.35 -4.68
CA LYS A 195 -3.11 3.90 -4.27
C LYS A 195 -2.98 4.73 -2.99
N ASN A 196 -2.33 4.21 -1.96
CA ASN A 196 -2.09 4.95 -0.71
C ASN A 196 -1.25 6.22 -0.94
N THR A 197 -0.27 6.15 -1.83
CA THR A 197 0.64 7.26 -2.14
C THR A 197 -0.10 8.38 -2.88
N TYR A 198 -0.83 8.05 -3.95
CA TYR A 198 -1.65 9.01 -4.70
C TYR A 198 -2.75 9.63 -3.83
N LEU A 199 -3.37 8.85 -2.95
CA LEU A 199 -4.36 9.38 -2.00
C LEU A 199 -3.74 10.43 -1.06
N ARG A 200 -2.55 10.18 -0.52
CA ARG A 200 -1.85 11.12 0.38
C ARG A 200 -1.28 12.35 -0.35
N LEU A 201 -0.98 12.22 -1.64
CA LEU A 201 -0.54 13.31 -2.51
C LEU A 201 -1.72 14.08 -3.12
N GLU A 202 -2.96 13.62 -2.91
CA GLU A 202 -4.16 14.16 -3.56
C GLU A 202 -4.05 14.20 -5.10
N ASP A 203 -3.29 13.25 -5.68
CA ASP A 203 -3.17 13.11 -7.12
C ASP A 203 -4.32 12.25 -7.66
N TRP A 204 -5.49 12.87 -7.70
CA TRP A 204 -6.74 12.23 -8.11
C TRP A 204 -6.72 11.77 -9.57
N ARG A 205 -5.95 12.42 -10.44
CA ARG A 205 -5.88 12.08 -11.88
C ARG A 205 -5.09 10.80 -12.10
N GLU A 206 -3.97 10.61 -11.44
CA GLU A 206 -3.25 9.34 -11.51
C GLU A 206 -3.98 8.22 -10.77
N LEU A 207 -4.66 8.55 -9.66
CA LEU A 207 -5.48 7.59 -8.95
C LEU A 207 -6.66 7.10 -9.81
N SER A 208 -7.33 7.97 -10.56
CA SER A 208 -8.43 7.56 -11.47
C SER A 208 -7.96 6.60 -12.56
N ARG A 209 -6.74 6.78 -13.08
CA ARG A 209 -6.09 5.86 -14.03
C ARG A 209 -5.72 4.51 -13.40
N LEU A 210 -5.52 4.47 -12.09
CA LEU A 210 -5.18 3.25 -11.35
C LEU A 210 -6.41 2.40 -10.99
N LEU A 211 -7.59 3.02 -10.82
CA LEU A 211 -8.83 2.35 -10.40
C LEU A 211 -9.18 1.09 -11.22
N PRO A 212 -9.14 1.10 -12.57
CA PRO A 212 -9.51 -0.09 -13.35
C PRO A 212 -8.59 -1.30 -13.07
N GLU A 213 -7.31 -1.05 -12.81
CA GLU A 213 -6.37 -2.12 -12.46
C GLU A 213 -6.57 -2.62 -11.03
N LEU A 214 -6.92 -1.73 -10.08
CA LEU A 214 -7.30 -2.14 -8.71
C LEU A 214 -8.53 -3.05 -8.72
N ARG A 215 -9.51 -2.73 -9.58
CA ARG A 215 -10.73 -3.53 -9.81
C ARG A 215 -10.42 -4.91 -10.36
N LYS A 216 -9.71 -4.97 -11.50
CA LYS A 216 -9.37 -6.23 -12.19
C LYS A 216 -8.58 -7.20 -11.30
N ARG A 217 -7.79 -6.68 -10.37
CA ARG A 217 -6.93 -7.47 -9.48
C ARG A 217 -7.53 -7.68 -8.09
N SER A 218 -8.74 -7.18 -7.84
CA SER A 218 -9.46 -7.31 -6.57
C SER A 218 -8.58 -6.95 -5.36
N VAL A 219 -7.80 -5.85 -5.49
CA VAL A 219 -6.88 -5.39 -4.42
C VAL A 219 -7.65 -4.87 -3.20
N LEU A 220 -8.87 -4.41 -3.42
CA LEU A 220 -9.82 -3.91 -2.43
C LEU A 220 -11.14 -4.68 -2.58
N SER A 221 -11.98 -4.63 -1.54
CA SER A 221 -13.37 -5.05 -1.69
C SER A 221 -14.12 -4.14 -2.67
N GLU A 222 -15.17 -4.67 -3.30
CA GLU A 222 -16.01 -3.90 -4.23
C GLU A 222 -16.61 -2.64 -3.57
N ALA A 223 -17.00 -2.72 -2.28
CA ALA A 223 -17.52 -1.58 -1.53
C ALA A 223 -16.45 -0.49 -1.34
N GLU A 224 -15.26 -0.85 -0.83
CA GLU A 224 -14.15 0.09 -0.64
C GLU A 224 -13.70 0.71 -1.95
N LEU A 225 -13.71 -0.06 -3.04
CA LEU A 225 -13.34 0.44 -4.35
C LEU A 225 -14.37 1.44 -4.85
N ASN A 226 -15.67 1.16 -4.74
CA ASN A 226 -16.73 2.09 -5.15
C ASN A 226 -16.69 3.40 -4.35
N ASP A 227 -16.42 3.33 -3.05
CA ASP A 227 -16.22 4.52 -2.21
C ASP A 227 -14.99 5.32 -2.63
N LEU A 228 -13.88 4.65 -2.93
CA LEU A 228 -12.68 5.29 -3.46
C LEU A 228 -12.94 5.93 -4.82
N GLU A 229 -13.66 5.27 -5.74
CA GLU A 229 -14.00 5.84 -7.04
C GLU A 229 -14.86 7.10 -6.86
N ARG A 230 -15.89 7.05 -5.99
CA ARG A 230 -16.71 8.23 -5.67
C ARG A 230 -15.86 9.38 -5.12
N GLN A 231 -14.96 9.10 -4.18
CA GLN A 231 -14.06 10.11 -3.61
C GLN A 231 -13.16 10.74 -4.69
N VAL A 232 -12.55 9.92 -5.55
CA VAL A 232 -11.66 10.40 -6.61
C VAL A 232 -12.39 11.32 -7.57
N TRP A 233 -13.56 10.91 -8.05
CA TRP A 233 -14.32 11.69 -9.01
C TRP A 233 -14.93 12.94 -8.40
N HIS A 234 -15.41 12.88 -7.15
CA HIS A 234 -15.85 14.07 -6.41
C HIS A 234 -14.74 15.13 -6.36
N ASN A 235 -13.52 14.75 -5.95
CA ASN A 235 -12.40 15.69 -5.86
C ASN A 235 -11.95 16.22 -7.23
N LEU A 236 -12.03 15.40 -8.30
CA LEU A 236 -11.77 15.87 -9.66
C LEU A 236 -12.80 16.91 -10.12
N LEU A 237 -14.09 16.66 -9.85
CA LEU A 237 -15.17 17.59 -10.20
C LEU A 237 -15.10 18.88 -9.38
N GLU A 238 -14.86 18.80 -8.07
CA GLU A 238 -14.63 19.95 -7.18
C GLU A 238 -13.51 20.84 -7.70
N ARG A 239 -12.34 20.25 -7.99
CA ARG A 239 -11.18 20.99 -8.51
C ARG A 239 -11.47 21.64 -9.86
N ALA A 240 -12.15 20.94 -10.76
CA ALA A 240 -12.53 21.51 -12.05
C ALA A 240 -13.57 22.64 -11.89
N ALA A 241 -14.50 22.51 -10.95
CA ALA A 241 -15.44 23.57 -10.64
C ALA A 241 -14.73 24.80 -10.04
N GLU A 242 -13.75 24.61 -9.15
CA GLU A 242 -12.93 25.70 -8.63
C GLU A 242 -12.10 26.39 -9.71
N ASP A 243 -11.52 25.62 -10.64
CA ASP A 243 -10.85 26.16 -11.83
C ASP A 243 -11.81 27.00 -12.69
N CYS A 244 -13.04 26.52 -12.92
CA CYS A 244 -14.07 27.27 -13.63
C CYS A 244 -14.47 28.56 -12.87
N ARG A 245 -14.63 28.52 -11.55
CA ARG A 245 -14.92 29.72 -10.74
C ARG A 245 -13.81 30.77 -10.87
N ARG A 246 -12.54 30.33 -10.83
CA ARG A 246 -11.39 31.24 -11.01
C ARG A 246 -11.35 31.85 -12.40
N GLN A 247 -11.73 31.10 -13.43
CA GLN A 247 -11.85 31.63 -14.79
C GLN A 247 -13.02 32.61 -14.92
N GLN A 248 -14.18 32.30 -14.33
CA GLN A 248 -15.35 33.18 -14.31
C GLN A 248 -15.09 34.53 -13.61
N GLN A 249 -14.18 34.57 -12.63
CA GLN A 249 -13.75 35.83 -12.01
C GLN A 249 -13.01 36.76 -12.97
N GLN A 250 -12.36 36.20 -14.00
CA GLN A 250 -11.62 36.95 -15.01
C GLN A 250 -12.48 37.22 -16.25
N ASP A 251 -13.31 36.26 -16.64
CA ASP A 251 -14.23 36.33 -17.78
C ASP A 251 -15.58 35.72 -17.40
N PRO A 252 -16.64 36.54 -17.18
CA PRO A 252 -17.96 36.05 -16.79
C PRO A 252 -18.58 35.04 -17.76
N ASP A 253 -18.19 35.07 -19.04
CA ASP A 253 -18.70 34.16 -20.07
C ASP A 253 -17.79 32.94 -20.29
N ALA A 254 -16.82 32.71 -19.38
CA ALA A 254 -15.92 31.56 -19.43
C ALA A 254 -16.69 30.23 -19.48
N SER A 255 -16.27 29.36 -20.39
CA SER A 255 -16.93 28.08 -20.62
C SER A 255 -16.72 27.10 -19.47
N LEU A 256 -17.79 26.36 -19.11
CA LEU A 256 -17.74 25.24 -18.16
C LEU A 256 -17.27 23.92 -18.81
N GLU A 257 -16.58 24.01 -19.94
CA GLU A 257 -16.05 22.85 -20.67
C GLU A 257 -15.17 21.91 -19.83
N PRO A 258 -14.28 22.39 -18.93
CA PRO A 258 -13.48 21.50 -18.09
C PRO A 258 -14.31 20.58 -17.20
N LEU A 259 -15.40 21.11 -16.64
CA LEU A 259 -16.30 20.37 -15.76
C LEU A 259 -17.17 19.37 -16.55
N THR A 260 -17.72 19.79 -17.68
CA THR A 260 -18.55 18.92 -18.55
C THR A 260 -17.74 17.79 -19.17
N ARG A 261 -16.49 18.04 -19.58
CA ARG A 261 -15.57 16.98 -20.07
C ARG A 261 -15.32 15.90 -19.00
N LEU A 262 -15.11 16.28 -17.75
CA LEU A 262 -14.94 15.30 -16.65
C LEU A 262 -16.21 14.49 -16.40
N TRP A 263 -17.39 15.11 -16.55
CA TRP A 263 -18.65 14.39 -16.47
C TRP A 263 -18.79 13.33 -17.56
N ASP A 264 -18.32 13.61 -18.77
CA ASP A 264 -18.36 12.65 -19.88
C ASP A 264 -17.37 11.49 -19.70
N GLU A 265 -16.23 11.75 -19.07
CA GLU A 265 -15.23 10.74 -18.71
C GLU A 265 -15.69 9.77 -17.59
N LEU A 266 -16.73 10.13 -16.82
CA LEU A 266 -17.20 9.30 -15.70
C LEU A 266 -17.62 7.89 -16.16
N PRO A 267 -17.22 6.85 -15.39
CA PRO A 267 -17.76 5.52 -15.52
C PRO A 267 -19.30 5.51 -15.51
N GLY A 268 -19.90 4.66 -16.33
CA GLY A 268 -21.36 4.62 -16.49
C GLY A 268 -22.14 4.30 -15.21
N PHE A 269 -21.52 3.58 -14.26
CA PHE A 269 -22.14 3.30 -12.97
C PHE A 269 -22.18 4.53 -12.05
N LEU A 270 -21.16 5.39 -12.08
CA LEU A 270 -21.14 6.66 -11.34
C LEU A 270 -22.10 7.69 -11.94
N ARG A 271 -22.30 7.67 -13.26
CA ARG A 271 -23.35 8.50 -13.91
C ARG A 271 -24.78 8.12 -13.55
N ARG A 272 -24.98 7.01 -12.81
CA ARG A 272 -26.27 6.58 -12.25
C ARG A 272 -26.30 6.65 -10.73
N ASP A 273 -25.17 6.94 -10.10
CA ASP A 273 -25.05 7.06 -8.65
C ASP A 273 -25.64 8.41 -8.21
N GLU A 274 -26.66 8.35 -7.35
CA GLU A 274 -27.41 9.52 -6.90
C GLU A 274 -26.50 10.56 -6.25
N TYR A 275 -25.53 10.13 -5.44
CA TYR A 275 -24.58 11.01 -4.77
C TYR A 275 -23.77 11.82 -5.80
N THR A 276 -23.19 11.14 -6.81
CA THR A 276 -22.37 11.76 -7.85
C THR A 276 -23.19 12.70 -8.73
N ILE A 277 -24.42 12.33 -9.10
CA ILE A 277 -25.33 13.19 -9.87
C ILE A 277 -25.66 14.46 -9.08
N ARG A 278 -26.02 14.31 -7.80
CA ARG A 278 -26.37 15.43 -6.93
C ARG A 278 -25.20 16.40 -6.76
N ASP A 279 -24.01 15.85 -6.55
CA ASP A 279 -22.78 16.62 -6.40
C ASP A 279 -22.49 17.44 -7.66
N TYR A 280 -22.46 16.77 -8.82
CA TYR A 280 -22.26 17.45 -10.11
C TYR A 280 -23.33 18.53 -10.39
N ALA A 281 -24.61 18.24 -10.13
CA ALA A 281 -25.68 19.20 -10.30
C ALA A 281 -25.54 20.43 -9.38
N ARG A 282 -25.05 20.25 -8.14
CA ARG A 282 -24.76 21.37 -7.23
C ARG A 282 -23.58 22.20 -7.73
N LEU A 283 -22.54 21.57 -8.26
CA LEU A 283 -21.38 22.28 -8.83
C LEU A 283 -21.79 23.11 -10.05
N LEU A 284 -22.57 22.54 -10.98
CA LEU A 284 -23.11 23.26 -12.15
C LEU A 284 -23.99 24.45 -11.74
N ALA A 285 -24.95 24.23 -10.84
CA ALA A 285 -25.81 25.31 -10.35
C ALA A 285 -25.00 26.41 -9.64
N GLY A 286 -24.00 26.03 -8.85
CA GLY A 286 -23.11 26.98 -8.17
C GLY A 286 -22.20 27.77 -9.12
N LEU A 287 -22.00 27.30 -10.35
CA LEU A 287 -21.31 28.00 -11.44
C LEU A 287 -22.26 28.85 -12.30
N GLY A 288 -23.55 28.87 -11.97
CA GLY A 288 -24.57 29.66 -12.66
C GLY A 288 -25.23 28.98 -13.86
N ASP A 289 -24.84 27.75 -14.23
CA ASP A 289 -25.47 27.01 -15.33
C ASP A 289 -26.72 26.24 -14.83
N GLU A 290 -27.73 27.01 -14.45
CA GLU A 290 -29.00 26.48 -13.95
C GLU A 290 -29.79 25.75 -15.05
N VAL A 291 -29.59 26.10 -16.32
CA VAL A 291 -30.29 25.50 -17.47
C VAL A 291 -29.83 24.07 -17.72
N GLN A 292 -28.51 23.83 -17.78
CA GLN A 292 -27.98 22.47 -17.90
C GLN A 292 -28.31 21.65 -16.66
N THR A 293 -28.25 22.27 -15.47
CA THR A 293 -28.61 21.59 -14.22
C THR A 293 -30.06 21.10 -14.24
N GLU A 294 -31.00 21.95 -14.65
CA GLU A 294 -32.42 21.59 -14.78
C GLU A 294 -32.61 20.44 -15.78
N THR A 295 -31.95 20.51 -16.93
CA THR A 295 -32.03 19.48 -17.98
C THR A 295 -31.51 18.12 -17.48
N LEU A 296 -30.38 18.13 -16.75
CA LEU A 296 -29.82 16.94 -16.13
C LEU A 296 -30.79 16.33 -15.10
N LEU A 297 -31.27 17.14 -14.17
CA LEU A 297 -32.17 16.70 -13.09
C LEU A 297 -33.49 16.16 -13.66
N ARG A 298 -34.07 16.84 -14.66
CA ARG A 298 -35.27 16.38 -15.39
C ARG A 298 -35.07 14.98 -15.96
N LYS A 299 -33.93 14.73 -16.61
CA LYS A 299 -33.59 13.44 -17.21
C LYS A 299 -33.41 12.34 -16.16
N VAL A 300 -32.74 12.65 -15.05
CA VAL A 300 -32.47 11.68 -13.97
C VAL A 300 -33.76 11.35 -13.23
N LEU A 301 -34.52 12.35 -12.78
CA LEU A 301 -35.76 12.17 -12.00
C LEU A 301 -36.83 11.35 -12.74
N ARG A 302 -36.83 11.38 -14.08
CA ARG A 302 -37.72 10.53 -14.89
C ARG A 302 -37.47 9.03 -14.71
N ASN A 303 -36.21 8.62 -14.52
CA ASN A 303 -35.83 7.22 -14.43
C ASN A 303 -35.52 6.78 -12.98
N HIS A 304 -35.03 7.70 -12.17
CA HIS A 304 -34.63 7.47 -10.79
C HIS A 304 -35.05 8.66 -9.92
N TRP A 305 -36.12 8.44 -9.15
CA TRP A 305 -36.64 9.46 -8.25
C TRP A 305 -35.77 9.62 -7.01
N SER A 306 -35.46 10.87 -6.65
CA SER A 306 -34.79 11.22 -5.40
C SER A 306 -35.38 12.51 -4.83
N ASP A 307 -35.69 12.48 -3.54
CA ASP A 307 -36.21 13.61 -2.77
C ASP A 307 -35.18 14.77 -2.69
N GLU A 308 -33.90 14.45 -2.69
CA GLU A 308 -32.85 15.47 -2.71
C GLU A 308 -32.66 16.10 -4.09
N LEU A 309 -32.76 15.29 -5.16
CA LEU A 309 -32.65 15.78 -6.52
C LEU A 309 -33.85 16.67 -6.91
N ILE A 310 -35.06 16.34 -6.45
CA ILE A 310 -36.24 17.20 -6.69
C ILE A 310 -36.15 18.50 -5.89
N ASN A 311 -35.62 18.47 -4.67
CA ASN A 311 -35.36 19.70 -3.90
C ASN A 311 -34.40 20.63 -4.67
N LEU A 312 -33.32 20.08 -5.25
CA LEU A 312 -32.39 20.83 -6.09
C LEU A 312 -33.04 21.34 -7.38
N TYR A 313 -33.89 20.53 -8.02
CA TYR A 313 -34.63 20.92 -9.22
C TYR A 313 -35.52 22.14 -8.97
N GLY A 314 -36.18 22.22 -7.81
CA GLY A 314 -36.96 23.40 -7.41
C GLY A 314 -36.11 24.66 -7.14
N ARG A 315 -34.79 24.53 -6.96
CA ARG A 315 -33.87 25.64 -6.71
C ARG A 315 -33.23 26.20 -7.97
N VAL A 316 -33.25 25.50 -9.11
CA VAL A 316 -32.57 25.94 -10.35
C VAL A 316 -33.58 26.40 -11.40
N LYS A 317 -33.32 27.53 -12.06
CA LYS A 317 -34.17 28.12 -13.08
C LYS A 317 -33.82 27.51 -14.44
N GLY A 318 -34.73 26.71 -14.98
CA GLY A 318 -34.61 26.20 -16.35
C GLY A 318 -34.79 27.30 -17.39
N GLN A 319 -34.53 26.96 -18.65
CA GLN A 319 -34.69 27.89 -19.78
C GLN A 319 -36.13 28.40 -19.93
N LYS A 320 -37.11 27.54 -19.61
CA LYS A 320 -38.54 27.82 -19.68
C LYS A 320 -39.22 27.47 -18.34
N PRO A 321 -39.43 28.45 -17.46
CA PRO A 321 -39.96 28.22 -16.11
C PRO A 321 -41.37 27.61 -16.07
N ASP A 322 -42.18 27.90 -17.09
CA ASP A 322 -43.54 27.41 -17.29
C ASP A 322 -43.55 25.91 -17.61
N GLU A 323 -42.71 25.48 -18.56
CA GLU A 323 -42.52 24.06 -18.87
C GLU A 323 -41.94 23.30 -17.66
N GLN A 324 -41.02 23.93 -16.92
CA GLN A 324 -40.42 23.34 -15.71
C GLN A 324 -41.47 23.06 -14.64
N LEU A 325 -42.41 23.99 -14.42
CA LEU A 325 -43.53 23.84 -13.48
C LEU A 325 -44.51 22.78 -13.95
N LEU A 326 -44.95 22.83 -15.21
CA LEU A 326 -45.90 21.87 -15.77
C LEU A 326 -45.41 20.42 -15.62
N LEU A 327 -44.11 20.21 -15.86
CA LEU A 327 -43.50 18.90 -15.74
C LEU A 327 -43.43 18.42 -14.28
N ALA A 328 -43.15 19.32 -13.33
CA ALA A 328 -43.21 18.98 -11.91
C ALA A 328 -44.65 18.69 -11.44
N GLU A 329 -45.66 19.39 -11.97
CA GLU A 329 -47.08 19.12 -11.68
C GLU A 329 -47.49 17.74 -12.24
N GLN A 330 -46.89 17.27 -13.35
CA GLN A 330 -47.10 15.91 -13.83
C GLN A 330 -46.56 14.88 -12.84
N TRP A 331 -45.36 15.08 -12.29
CA TRP A 331 -44.81 14.19 -11.25
C TRP A 331 -45.66 14.14 -9.98
N LEU A 332 -46.38 15.22 -9.66
CA LEU A 332 -47.29 15.26 -8.52
C LEU A 332 -48.45 14.28 -8.67
N LYS A 333 -48.92 14.02 -9.89
CA LYS A 333 -50.00 13.05 -10.15
C LYS A 333 -49.58 11.64 -9.71
N ASP A 334 -48.33 11.29 -9.96
CA ASP A 334 -47.76 10.00 -9.57
C ASP A 334 -47.33 9.99 -8.09
N ARG A 335 -47.08 11.16 -7.49
CA ARG A 335 -46.53 11.33 -6.14
C ARG A 335 -47.22 12.44 -5.33
N PRO A 336 -48.52 12.33 -5.04
CA PRO A 336 -49.31 13.42 -4.47
C PRO A 336 -48.88 13.83 -3.05
N ASN A 337 -48.29 12.92 -2.28
CA ASN A 337 -47.91 13.14 -0.87
C ASN A 337 -46.39 13.25 -0.68
N ASN A 338 -45.62 13.63 -1.71
CA ASN A 338 -44.18 13.84 -1.56
C ASN A 338 -43.90 15.30 -1.10
N PRO A 339 -43.39 15.51 0.13
CA PRO A 339 -43.18 16.86 0.65
C PRO A 339 -42.09 17.65 -0.10
N GLU A 340 -41.01 17.00 -0.54
CA GLU A 340 -39.91 17.69 -1.25
C GLU A 340 -40.34 18.13 -2.66
N LEU A 341 -41.19 17.34 -3.33
CA LEU A 341 -41.83 17.74 -4.58
C LEU A 341 -42.77 18.93 -4.39
N LEU A 342 -43.60 18.92 -3.35
CA LEU A 342 -44.50 20.04 -3.03
C LEU A 342 -43.69 21.32 -2.73
N LEU A 343 -42.60 21.20 -1.97
CA LEU A 343 -41.68 22.31 -1.74
C LEU A 343 -41.07 22.83 -3.06
N ALA A 344 -40.62 21.94 -3.95
CA ALA A 344 -40.12 22.31 -5.26
C ALA A 344 -41.21 23.00 -6.12
N LEU A 345 -42.43 22.48 -6.14
CA LEU A 345 -43.58 23.06 -6.84
C LEU A 345 -43.94 24.44 -6.31
N GLY A 346 -43.86 24.66 -5.00
CA GLY A 346 -44.03 25.99 -4.42
C GLY A 346 -43.01 26.98 -4.95
N ARG A 347 -41.71 26.60 -4.98
CA ARG A 347 -40.63 27.44 -5.54
C ARG A 347 -40.83 27.72 -7.04
N LEU A 348 -41.22 26.71 -7.81
CA LEU A 348 -41.49 26.86 -9.25
C LEU A 348 -42.74 27.72 -9.50
N SER A 349 -43.76 27.62 -8.65
CA SER A 349 -44.97 28.46 -8.71
C SER A 349 -44.63 29.92 -8.42
N LEU A 350 -43.79 30.20 -7.42
CA LEU A 350 -43.28 31.56 -7.17
C LEU A 350 -42.57 32.15 -8.40
N ARG A 351 -41.75 31.35 -9.08
CA ARG A 351 -41.02 31.79 -10.28
C ARG A 351 -41.92 32.10 -11.46
N ASN A 352 -43.09 31.48 -11.51
CA ASN A 352 -44.13 31.74 -12.50
C ASN A 352 -45.17 32.75 -11.98
N GLU A 353 -44.90 33.43 -10.86
CA GLU A 353 -45.77 34.45 -10.27
C GLU A 353 -47.15 33.92 -9.82
N LEU A 354 -47.25 32.61 -9.57
CA LEU A 354 -48.46 31.93 -9.11
C LEU A 354 -48.49 31.84 -7.58
N TRP A 355 -48.60 33.00 -6.92
CA TRP A 355 -48.46 33.16 -5.46
C TRP A 355 -49.41 32.29 -4.64
N GLY A 356 -50.69 32.22 -5.04
CA GLY A 356 -51.71 31.41 -4.35
C GLY A 356 -51.40 29.92 -4.37
N LYS A 357 -51.03 29.39 -5.56
CA LYS A 357 -50.59 27.99 -5.70
C LYS A 357 -49.32 27.72 -4.90
N ALA A 358 -48.36 28.65 -4.92
CA ALA A 358 -47.13 28.50 -4.16
C ALA A 358 -47.39 28.34 -2.67
N ARG A 359 -48.26 29.17 -2.09
CA ARG A 359 -48.69 29.08 -0.70
C ARG A 359 -49.31 27.72 -0.38
N GLU A 360 -50.26 27.27 -1.20
CA GLU A 360 -50.94 25.97 -0.99
C GLU A 360 -49.94 24.80 -1.02
N TYR A 361 -48.99 24.82 -1.95
CA TYR A 361 -47.94 23.80 -2.02
C TYR A 361 -47.02 23.82 -0.81
N PHE A 362 -46.56 25.00 -0.36
CA PHE A 362 -45.71 25.11 0.84
C PHE A 362 -46.46 24.68 2.12
N GLU A 363 -47.71 25.10 2.30
CA GLU A 363 -48.53 24.69 3.44
C GLU A 363 -48.77 23.18 3.45
N THR A 364 -49.03 22.58 2.28
CA THR A 364 -49.21 21.13 2.15
C THR A 364 -47.91 20.38 2.41
N SER A 365 -46.79 20.84 1.86
CA SER A 365 -45.46 20.30 2.18
C SER A 365 -45.21 20.33 3.69
N LEU A 366 -45.49 21.46 4.34
CA LEU A 366 -45.24 21.67 5.77
C LEU A 366 -46.12 20.77 6.65
N ARG A 367 -47.38 20.54 6.25
CA ARG A 367 -48.29 19.60 6.92
C ARG A 367 -47.80 18.17 6.85
N LEU A 368 -47.24 17.74 5.71
CA LEU A 368 -46.72 16.38 5.53
C LEU A 368 -45.38 16.16 6.24
N LYS A 369 -44.45 17.09 6.06
CA LYS A 369 -43.13 17.05 6.68
C LYS A 369 -42.71 18.46 7.03
N ARG A 370 -42.54 18.71 8.33
CA ARG A 370 -42.06 19.99 8.83
C ARG A 370 -40.57 20.14 8.47
N SER A 371 -40.27 20.92 7.44
CA SER A 371 -38.88 21.23 7.02
C SER A 371 -38.57 22.71 7.23
N ARG A 372 -37.30 22.98 7.56
CA ARG A 372 -36.80 24.36 7.73
C ARG A 372 -36.95 25.17 6.46
N GLU A 373 -36.71 24.53 5.32
CA GLU A 373 -36.85 25.14 4.01
C GLU A 373 -38.30 25.53 3.72
N ALA A 374 -39.28 24.64 3.94
CA ALA A 374 -40.68 24.96 3.71
C ALA A 374 -41.17 26.08 4.63
N LEU A 375 -40.73 26.10 5.89
CA LEU A 375 -41.03 27.19 6.82
C LEU A 375 -40.46 28.52 6.31
N ALA A 376 -39.19 28.56 5.94
CA ALA A 376 -38.52 29.77 5.46
C ALA A 376 -39.17 30.30 4.17
N GLU A 377 -39.48 29.42 3.21
CA GLU A 377 -40.12 29.78 1.95
C GLU A 377 -41.54 30.34 2.17
N LEU A 378 -42.34 29.70 3.03
CA LEU A 378 -43.69 30.16 3.36
C LEU A 378 -43.68 31.47 4.14
N SER A 379 -42.79 31.61 5.13
CA SER A 379 -42.59 32.89 5.84
C SER A 379 -42.21 34.00 4.87
N ARG A 380 -41.26 33.75 3.96
CA ARG A 380 -40.83 34.73 2.96
C ARG A 380 -42.00 35.14 2.05
N LEU A 381 -42.79 34.19 1.56
CA LEU A 381 -43.96 34.47 0.74
C LEU A 381 -45.00 35.30 1.52
N ASN A 382 -45.34 34.91 2.74
CA ASN A 382 -46.33 35.62 3.56
C ASN A 382 -45.91 37.08 3.84
N ALA A 383 -44.63 37.33 4.10
CA ALA A 383 -44.12 38.69 4.29
C ALA A 383 -44.34 39.55 3.03
N HIS A 384 -44.03 39.02 1.84
CA HIS A 384 -44.25 39.73 0.57
C HIS A 384 -45.73 39.86 0.17
N MET A 385 -46.61 39.06 0.77
CA MET A 385 -48.06 39.15 0.59
C MET A 385 -48.74 40.10 1.60
N GLY A 386 -47.97 40.75 2.48
CA GLY A 386 -48.48 41.66 3.52
C GLY A 386 -48.97 40.97 4.80
N GLU A 387 -48.72 39.66 4.95
CA GLU A 387 -49.07 38.87 6.15
C GLU A 387 -47.88 38.77 7.13
N GLU A 388 -47.35 39.92 7.56
CA GLU A 388 -46.13 40.01 8.38
C GLU A 388 -46.25 39.27 9.71
N GLU A 389 -47.36 39.43 10.44
CA GLU A 389 -47.58 38.74 11.72
C GLU A 389 -47.55 37.22 11.58
N ALA A 390 -48.18 36.70 10.52
CA ALA A 390 -48.19 35.27 10.22
C ALA A 390 -46.78 34.78 9.86
N SER A 391 -46.03 35.57 9.08
CA SER A 391 -44.64 35.28 8.73
C SER A 391 -43.74 35.18 9.96
N VAL A 392 -43.79 36.18 10.85
CA VAL A 392 -42.98 36.24 12.09
C VAL A 392 -43.36 35.09 13.02
N LYS A 393 -44.65 34.84 13.21
CA LYS A 393 -45.13 33.73 14.05
C LYS A 393 -44.62 32.38 13.55
N LEU A 394 -44.69 32.15 12.24
CA LEU A 394 -44.23 30.91 11.62
C LEU A 394 -42.71 30.72 11.76
N LEU A 395 -41.94 31.80 11.63
CA LEU A 395 -40.50 31.80 11.80
C LEU A 395 -40.08 31.54 13.27
N MET A 396 -40.74 32.22 14.22
CA MET A 396 -40.55 32.02 15.66
C MET A 396 -40.87 30.59 16.09
N GLN A 397 -41.95 30.02 15.57
CA GLN A 397 -42.30 28.61 15.81
C GLN A 397 -41.27 27.63 15.22
N GLY A 398 -40.64 27.99 14.09
CA GLY A 398 -39.51 27.25 13.54
C GLY A 398 -38.32 27.25 14.50
N LEU A 399 -37.87 28.46 14.87
CA LEU A 399 -36.71 28.66 15.74
C LEU A 399 -36.85 28.02 17.12
N ALA A 400 -38.01 28.18 17.77
CA ALA A 400 -38.24 27.63 19.11
C ALA A 400 -38.15 26.10 19.11
N LYS A 401 -38.74 25.46 18.09
CA LYS A 401 -38.76 24.00 17.98
C LYS A 401 -37.41 23.43 17.54
N ASP A 402 -36.72 24.09 16.61
CA ASP A 402 -35.40 23.67 16.14
C ASP A 402 -34.33 23.70 17.23
N ASN A 403 -34.43 24.67 18.15
CA ASN A 403 -33.49 24.82 19.26
C ASN A 403 -33.92 24.06 20.53
N GLY A 404 -35.04 23.32 20.49
CA GLY A 404 -35.57 22.60 21.64
C GLY A 404 -35.82 23.50 22.85
N LEU A 405 -36.22 24.76 22.62
CA LEU A 405 -36.39 25.73 23.69
C LEU A 405 -37.51 25.26 24.63
N PRO A 406 -37.29 25.32 25.96
CA PRO A 406 -38.34 25.00 26.91
C PRO A 406 -39.48 26.01 26.82
N GLU A 407 -40.70 25.57 27.12
CA GLU A 407 -41.83 26.47 27.28
C GLU A 407 -41.63 27.32 28.55
N LEU A 408 -41.29 28.59 28.36
CA LEU A 408 -41.12 29.57 29.44
C LEU A 408 -42.37 30.47 29.53
N PRO A 409 -42.77 30.92 30.73
CA PRO A 409 -43.87 31.84 30.88
C PRO A 409 -43.53 33.18 30.19
N MET A 410 -44.34 33.54 29.19
CA MET A 410 -44.20 34.80 28.46
C MET A 410 -45.08 35.89 29.09
N PRO A 411 -44.69 37.19 28.98
CA PRO A 411 -45.55 38.29 29.43
C PRO A 411 -46.90 38.23 28.71
N ARG A 412 -48.00 38.44 29.44
CA ARG A 412 -49.33 38.58 28.83
C ARG A 412 -49.37 39.95 28.15
N ALA A 413 -49.66 39.95 26.85
CA ALA A 413 -49.87 41.16 26.06
C ALA A 413 -51.15 41.90 26.50
#